data_AF-A0A0J1BPI8-F1
#
_entry.id   AF-A0A0J1BPI8-F1
#
_cell.length_a   1.000
_cell.length_b   1.000
_cell.length_c   1.000
_cell.angle_alpha   90.00
_cell.angle_beta   90.00
_cell.angle_gamma   90.00
#
_symmetry.space_group_name_H-M   'P 1'
#
loop_
_entity.id
_entity.type
_entity.pdbx_description
1 polymer ?
#
loop_
_entity_poly.entity_id
_entity_poly.type
_entity_poly.pdbx_seq_one_letter_code
_entity_poly.pdbx_strand_id
1 'polypeptide(L)'
;MGTIVSAPADLVVATSDGIDVRFAGIDLAASLSPHAQEPPGGHGVRISLAAVRGAETMRRDGQFQAARLAWAQRRQDKMTEEEPLPLMPGFSVLDRVGVVLSDELGTEYRLVAGQAAGDGTEWESAWEFVPPPPEAAGTLRLQFTLDGAPTGKTCEVWVQ
;
A
#
# COMPACT_ATOMS: atom_id res chain seq x y z
N MET A 1 3.03 15.28 -15.59
CA MET A 1 3.00 13.79 -15.57
C MET A 1 4.37 13.33 -15.10
N GLY A 2 4.46 12.65 -13.96
CA GLY A 2 5.75 12.36 -13.32
C GLY A 2 6.56 11.28 -14.05
N THR A 3 7.89 11.38 -13.98
CA THR A 3 8.80 10.37 -14.57
C THR A 3 9.68 9.77 -13.48
N ILE A 4 9.77 8.43 -13.39
CA ILE A 4 10.70 7.78 -12.46
C ILE A 4 12.13 8.04 -12.94
N VAL A 5 12.94 8.66 -12.09
CA VAL A 5 14.36 8.96 -12.32
C VAL A 5 15.23 7.82 -11.80
N SER A 6 14.91 7.31 -10.62
CA SER A 6 15.61 6.17 -10.03
C SER A 6 14.65 5.26 -9.26
N ALA A 7 14.91 3.96 -9.31
CA ALA A 7 14.22 2.93 -8.53
C ALA A 7 15.11 1.69 -8.41
N PRO A 8 14.88 0.79 -7.45
CA PRO A 8 15.51 -0.53 -7.42
C PRO A 8 15.25 -1.28 -8.74
N ALA A 9 16.26 -1.96 -9.28
CA ALA A 9 16.16 -2.61 -10.58
C ALA A 9 15.06 -3.69 -10.66
N ASP A 10 14.81 -4.38 -9.55
CA ASP A 10 13.75 -5.38 -9.39
C ASP A 10 12.43 -4.80 -8.84
N LEU A 11 12.42 -3.48 -8.61
CA LEU A 11 11.36 -2.71 -7.95
C LEU A 11 11.04 -3.19 -6.53
N VAL A 12 11.81 -4.10 -5.94
CA VAL A 12 11.56 -4.62 -4.60
C VAL A 12 12.00 -3.59 -3.57
N VAL A 13 11.04 -3.15 -2.77
CA VAL A 13 11.20 -2.09 -1.78
C VAL A 13 11.21 -2.58 -0.35
N ALA A 14 10.65 -3.77 -0.10
CA ALA A 14 10.63 -4.44 1.19
C ALA A 14 10.44 -5.95 1.00
N THR A 15 10.80 -6.73 2.03
CA THR A 15 10.44 -8.14 2.14
C THR A 15 9.77 -8.34 3.50
N SER A 16 8.49 -8.72 3.50
CA SER A 16 7.66 -8.89 4.70
C SER A 16 7.20 -10.33 4.78
N ASP A 17 7.55 -11.02 5.87
CA ASP A 17 7.33 -12.47 6.07
C ASP A 17 7.84 -13.37 4.92
N GLY A 18 8.95 -12.99 4.28
CA GLY A 18 9.49 -13.72 3.14
C GLY A 18 8.71 -13.51 1.82
N ILE A 19 7.78 -12.57 1.79
CA ILE A 19 7.11 -12.09 0.58
C ILE A 19 7.70 -10.74 0.19
N ASP A 20 8.26 -10.66 -1.01
CA ASP A 20 8.77 -9.41 -1.56
C ASP A 20 7.61 -8.47 -1.90
N VAL A 21 7.79 -7.18 -1.65
CA VAL A 21 6.84 -6.11 -1.99
C VAL A 21 7.52 -5.17 -2.97
N ARG A 22 6.84 -4.90 -4.08
CA ARG A 22 7.31 -4.05 -5.17
C ARG A 22 6.63 -2.70 -5.18
N PHE A 23 7.38 -1.69 -5.60
CA PHE A 23 6.82 -0.43 -6.05
C PHE A 23 6.07 -0.65 -7.37
N ALA A 24 4.76 -0.43 -7.36
CA ALA A 24 3.87 -0.69 -8.49
C ALA A 24 3.50 0.58 -9.27
N GLY A 25 3.63 1.76 -8.67
CA GLY A 25 3.44 3.03 -9.37
C GLY A 25 3.21 4.21 -8.45
N ILE A 26 3.14 5.39 -9.07
CA ILE A 26 2.87 6.65 -8.42
C ILE A 26 1.95 7.50 -9.30
N ASP A 27 0.99 8.15 -8.67
CA ASP A 27 0.18 9.22 -9.27
C ASP A 27 0.35 10.49 -8.42
N LEU A 28 0.94 11.53 -9.01
CA LEU A 28 1.29 12.77 -8.32
C LEU A 28 0.11 13.75 -8.16
N ALA A 29 -1.01 13.48 -8.83
CA ALA A 29 -2.20 14.33 -8.83
C ALA A 29 -3.49 13.51 -8.62
N ALA A 30 -3.36 12.39 -7.91
CA ALA A 30 -4.43 11.45 -7.66
C ALA A 30 -5.61 12.15 -6.99
N SER A 31 -6.82 11.91 -7.51
CA SER A 31 -8.05 12.18 -6.74
C SER A 31 -8.06 11.27 -5.52
N LEU A 32 -8.11 11.87 -4.34
CA LEU A 32 -8.07 11.14 -3.07
C LEU A 32 -9.31 10.25 -2.91
N SER A 33 -9.12 9.13 -2.21
CA SER A 33 -10.20 8.20 -1.94
C SER A 33 -11.28 8.82 -1.05
N PRO A 34 -12.56 8.42 -1.17
CA PRO A 34 -13.65 8.98 -0.36
C PRO A 34 -13.49 8.82 1.16
N HIS A 35 -12.64 7.87 1.59
CA HIS A 35 -12.33 7.61 2.98
C HIS A 35 -11.07 8.33 3.48
N ALA A 36 -10.41 9.13 2.64
CA ALA A 36 -9.31 9.98 3.06
C ALA A 36 -9.80 10.99 4.09
N GLN A 37 -8.93 11.32 5.06
CA GLN A 37 -9.21 12.32 6.10
C GLN A 37 -9.13 13.76 5.55
N GLU A 38 -9.67 13.99 4.37
CA GLU A 38 -9.62 15.25 3.62
C GLU A 38 -11.00 15.53 2.99
N PRO A 39 -11.32 16.79 2.65
CA PRO A 39 -12.56 17.13 1.97
C PRO A 39 -12.71 16.36 0.64
N PRO A 40 -13.94 15.95 0.26
CA PRO A 40 -14.19 15.30 -1.02
C PRO A 40 -13.66 16.13 -2.19
N GLY A 41 -12.99 15.49 -3.14
CA GLY A 41 -12.41 16.16 -4.31
C GLY A 41 -11.00 16.74 -4.09
N GLY A 42 -10.37 16.47 -2.94
CA GLY A 42 -8.96 16.75 -2.73
C GLY A 42 -8.06 15.97 -3.70
N HIS A 43 -6.94 16.57 -4.07
CA HIS A 43 -5.88 15.94 -4.85
C HIS A 43 -4.65 15.73 -3.98
N GLY A 44 -3.85 14.71 -4.32
CA GLY A 44 -2.61 14.42 -3.61
C GLY A 44 -1.75 13.42 -4.36
N VAL A 45 -0.84 12.78 -3.63
CA VAL A 45 0.03 11.73 -4.16
C VAL A 45 -0.53 10.38 -3.77
N ARG A 46 -0.73 9.47 -4.73
CA ARG A 46 -1.02 8.06 -4.47
C ARG A 46 0.18 7.21 -4.83
N ILE A 47 0.66 6.40 -3.88
CA ILE A 47 1.70 5.40 -4.08
C ILE A 47 1.06 4.02 -4.09
N SER A 48 1.29 3.24 -5.14
CA SER A 48 0.81 1.87 -5.26
C SER A 48 1.94 0.88 -5.03
N LEU A 49 1.69 -0.15 -4.22
CA LEU A 49 2.59 -1.27 -3.98
C LEU A 49 1.89 -2.59 -4.32
N ALA A 50 2.69 -3.60 -4.64
CA ALA A 50 2.18 -4.95 -4.90
C ALA A 50 3.12 -6.03 -4.34
N ALA A 51 2.58 -7.02 -3.65
CA ALA A 51 3.36 -8.16 -3.20
C ALA A 51 3.63 -9.13 -4.37
N VAL A 52 4.83 -9.69 -4.42
CA VAL A 52 5.24 -10.64 -5.45
C VAL A 52 4.53 -11.96 -5.22
N ARG A 53 3.79 -12.40 -6.23
CA ARG A 53 3.07 -13.67 -6.20
C ARG A 53 4.04 -14.84 -6.23
N GLY A 54 3.86 -15.79 -5.30
CA GLY A 54 4.70 -16.97 -5.17
C GLY A 54 4.04 -18.08 -4.34
N ALA A 55 4.82 -19.10 -3.98
CA ALA A 55 4.33 -20.25 -3.22
C ALA A 55 3.69 -19.84 -1.89
N GLU A 56 4.31 -18.89 -1.18
CA GLU A 56 3.82 -18.42 0.12
C GLU A 56 2.51 -17.62 0.01
N THR A 57 2.39 -16.71 -0.97
CA THR A 57 1.13 -15.97 -1.20
C THR A 57 0.00 -16.93 -1.57
N MET A 58 0.27 -17.92 -2.44
CA MET A 58 -0.72 -18.95 -2.82
C MET A 58 -1.14 -19.83 -1.62
N ARG A 59 -0.19 -20.18 -0.75
CA ARG A 59 -0.46 -20.94 0.47
C ARG A 59 -1.39 -20.15 1.40
N ARG A 60 -1.11 -18.87 1.62
CA ARG A 60 -1.94 -17.99 2.46
C ARG A 60 -3.32 -17.75 1.86
N ASP A 61 -3.42 -17.58 0.54
CA ASP A 61 -4.72 -17.48 -0.15
C ASP A 61 -5.56 -18.75 0.08
N GLY A 62 -4.96 -19.93 -0.06
CA GLY A 62 -5.67 -21.20 0.19
C GLY A 62 -6.16 -21.33 1.63
N GLN A 63 -5.33 -20.92 2.60
CA GLN A 63 -5.73 -20.90 4.02
C GLN A 63 -6.87 -19.93 4.28
N PHE A 64 -6.82 -18.73 3.69
CA PHE A 64 -7.87 -17.74 3.80
C PHE A 64 -9.19 -18.24 3.21
N GLN A 65 -9.17 -18.84 2.01
CA GLN A 65 -10.37 -19.38 1.38
C GLN A 65 -11.00 -20.51 2.20
N ALA A 66 -10.18 -21.42 2.73
CA ALA A 66 -10.66 -22.48 3.62
C ALA A 66 -11.29 -21.91 4.91
N ALA A 67 -10.64 -20.92 5.52
CA ALA A 67 -11.14 -20.25 6.72
C ALA A 67 -12.45 -19.49 6.45
N ARG A 68 -12.54 -18.79 5.31
CA ARG A 68 -13.74 -18.04 4.88
C ARG A 68 -14.91 -18.98 4.63
N LEU A 69 -14.68 -20.13 4.00
CA LEU A 69 -15.71 -21.14 3.79
C LEU A 69 -16.20 -21.73 5.13
N ALA A 70 -15.28 -22.06 6.03
CA ALA A 70 -15.63 -22.60 7.34
C ALA A 70 -16.39 -21.57 8.20
N TRP A 71 -15.99 -20.31 8.15
CA TRP A 71 -16.71 -19.20 8.80
C TRP A 71 -18.13 -19.05 8.25
N ALA A 72 -18.30 -19.10 6.92
CA ALA A 72 -19.62 -19.00 6.30
C ALA A 72 -20.56 -20.15 6.70
N GLN A 73 -20.04 -21.38 6.81
CA GLN A 73 -20.80 -22.55 7.26
C GLN A 73 -21.22 -22.40 8.74
N ARG A 74 -20.30 -22.01 9.63
CA ARG A 74 -20.62 -21.82 11.06
C ARG A 74 -21.67 -20.73 11.29
N ARG A 75 -21.63 -19.65 10.50
CA ARG A 75 -22.64 -18.58 10.55
C ARG A 75 -24.04 -19.06 10.16
N GLN A 76 -24.15 -20.02 9.24
CA GLN A 76 -25.44 -20.63 8.89
C GLN A 76 -25.96 -21.55 9.99
N ASP A 77 -25.06 -22.22 10.73
CA ASP A 77 -25.42 -23.23 11.71
C ASP A 77 -25.79 -22.68 13.11
N LYS A 78 -25.29 -21.50 13.53
CA LYS A 78 -25.68 -20.83 14.80
C LYS A 78 -25.53 -19.30 14.76
N MET A 79 -26.60 -18.57 15.14
CA MET A 79 -26.55 -17.16 15.57
C MET A 79 -26.24 -17.12 17.07
N THR A 80 -25.01 -16.84 17.54
CA THR A 80 -24.84 -16.34 18.93
C THR A 80 -23.49 -15.72 19.30
N GLU A 81 -22.42 -15.90 18.53
CA GLU A 81 -21.18 -15.13 18.75
C GLU A 81 -20.70 -14.52 17.45
N GLU A 82 -20.35 -13.24 17.47
CA GLU A 82 -19.72 -12.53 16.35
C GLU A 82 -18.31 -13.09 16.14
N GLU A 83 -18.23 -14.25 15.50
CA GLU A 83 -16.94 -14.82 15.08
C GLU A 83 -16.32 -13.85 14.06
N PRO A 84 -15.08 -13.37 14.29
CA PRO A 84 -14.47 -12.38 13.43
C PRO A 84 -14.30 -12.93 12.01
N LEU A 85 -14.58 -12.09 11.01
CA LEU A 85 -14.30 -12.42 9.62
C LEU A 85 -12.80 -12.73 9.50
N PRO A 86 -12.40 -13.81 8.81
CA PRO A 86 -10.99 -14.09 8.57
C PRO A 86 -10.30 -12.86 7.94
N LEU A 87 -9.12 -12.51 8.47
CA LEU A 87 -8.34 -11.41 7.96
C LEU A 87 -7.75 -11.78 6.60
N MET A 88 -7.74 -10.83 5.67
CA MET A 88 -7.18 -11.03 4.34
C MET A 88 -5.66 -11.22 4.42
N PRO A 89 -5.09 -12.17 3.65
CA PRO A 89 -3.69 -12.53 3.80
C PRO A 89 -2.74 -11.38 3.42
N GLY A 90 -3.11 -10.60 2.39
CA GLY A 90 -2.33 -9.45 1.94
C GLY A 90 -2.20 -8.34 2.98
N PHE A 91 -3.22 -8.16 3.83
CA PHE A 91 -3.24 -7.12 4.86
C PHE A 91 -2.04 -7.26 5.81
N SER A 92 -1.81 -8.47 6.34
CA SER A 92 -0.71 -8.76 7.28
C SER A 92 0.70 -8.47 6.75
N VAL A 93 0.85 -8.39 5.43
CA VAL A 93 2.14 -8.19 4.76
C VAL A 93 2.29 -6.74 4.32
N LEU A 94 1.26 -6.19 3.69
CA LEU A 94 1.31 -4.88 3.04
C LEU A 94 1.09 -3.71 4.00
N ASP A 95 0.30 -3.89 5.06
CA ASP A 95 0.04 -2.83 6.06
C ASP A 95 1.33 -2.41 6.80
N ARG A 96 2.32 -3.31 6.82
CA ARG A 96 3.64 -3.10 7.43
C ARG A 96 4.57 -2.27 6.56
N VAL A 97 4.29 -2.16 5.25
CA VAL A 97 5.17 -1.48 4.29
C VAL A 97 4.70 -0.05 4.11
N GLY A 98 5.46 0.88 4.67
CA GLY A 98 5.18 2.31 4.59
C GLY A 98 6.02 3.04 3.55
N VAL A 99 5.67 4.30 3.32
CA VAL A 99 6.42 5.21 2.45
C VAL A 99 6.52 6.57 3.14
N VAL A 100 7.70 7.17 3.11
CA VAL A 100 7.96 8.54 3.53
C VAL A 100 8.30 9.35 2.28
N LEU A 101 7.61 10.47 2.09
CA LEU A 101 7.83 11.39 0.97
C LEU A 101 8.65 12.59 1.43
N SER A 102 9.54 13.06 0.56
CA SER A 102 10.31 14.29 0.76
C SER A 102 10.65 14.93 -0.58
N ASP A 103 10.69 16.25 -0.64
CA ASP A 103 11.19 17.03 -1.77
C ASP A 103 12.31 17.99 -1.30
N GLU A 104 12.94 18.69 -2.24
CA GLU A 104 13.97 19.69 -1.93
C GLU A 104 13.42 21.00 -1.33
N LEU A 105 12.10 21.20 -1.36
CA LEU A 105 11.45 22.38 -0.80
C LEU A 105 11.07 22.20 0.68
N GLY A 106 11.19 20.98 1.21
CA GLY A 106 10.84 20.65 2.58
C GLY A 106 9.33 20.55 2.79
N THR A 107 8.57 20.19 1.75
CA THR A 107 7.11 20.01 1.84
C THR A 107 6.79 18.90 2.84
N GLU A 108 5.92 19.22 3.81
CA GLU A 108 5.42 18.25 4.78
C GLU A 108 4.29 17.41 4.17
N TYR A 109 4.63 16.22 3.68
CA TYR A 109 3.64 15.25 3.20
C TYR A 109 3.05 14.44 4.35
N ARG A 110 1.72 14.46 4.48
CA ARG A 110 0.96 13.69 5.46
C ARG A 110 0.20 12.56 4.79
N LEU A 111 0.34 11.35 5.32
CA LEU A 111 -0.50 10.21 4.96
C LEU A 111 -1.94 10.47 5.44
N VAL A 112 -2.90 10.45 4.52
CA VAL A 112 -4.32 10.73 4.81
C VAL A 112 -5.24 9.54 4.56
N ALA A 113 -4.79 8.57 3.78
CA ALA A 113 -5.48 7.32 3.55
C ALA A 113 -4.50 6.20 3.24
N GLY A 114 -4.90 4.98 3.57
CA GLY A 114 -4.15 3.78 3.31
C GLY A 114 -5.09 2.61 3.08
N GLN A 115 -4.81 1.83 2.06
CA GLN A 115 -5.50 0.58 1.79
C GLN A 115 -4.46 -0.52 1.62
N ALA A 116 -4.52 -1.55 2.44
CA ALA A 116 -3.71 -2.75 2.32
C ALA A 116 -4.63 -3.94 1.95
N ALA A 117 -4.36 -4.57 0.82
CA ALA A 117 -5.22 -5.59 0.18
C ALA A 117 -6.58 -5.05 -0.32
N GLY A 118 -7.33 -5.91 -1.00
CA GLY A 118 -8.63 -5.62 -1.62
C GLY A 118 -9.79 -6.22 -0.83
N ASP A 119 -10.75 -6.85 -1.50
CA ASP A 119 -11.94 -7.49 -0.90
C ASP A 119 -11.83 -9.04 -0.81
N GLY A 120 -10.67 -9.60 -1.14
CA GLY A 120 -10.43 -11.04 -1.19
C GLY A 120 -8.96 -11.43 -1.07
N THR A 121 -8.34 -11.76 -2.21
CA THR A 121 -6.99 -12.33 -2.29
C THR A 121 -6.02 -11.39 -2.98
N GLU A 122 -6.31 -10.09 -2.95
CA GLU A 122 -5.49 -9.08 -3.60
C GLU A 122 -4.23 -8.83 -2.75
N TRP A 123 -3.12 -8.66 -3.45
CA TRP A 123 -1.81 -8.39 -2.86
C TRP A 123 -1.33 -7.02 -3.34
N GLU A 124 -2.21 -6.04 -3.26
CA GLU A 124 -1.97 -4.67 -3.69
C GLU A 124 -2.29 -3.72 -2.53
N SER A 125 -1.56 -2.63 -2.43
CA SER A 125 -1.83 -1.57 -1.47
C SER A 125 -1.65 -0.20 -2.09
N ALA A 126 -2.36 0.79 -1.54
CA ALA A 126 -2.28 2.18 -1.94
C ALA A 126 -2.13 3.07 -0.70
N TRP A 127 -1.20 4.02 -0.77
CA TRP A 127 -0.97 5.03 0.26
C TRP A 127 -1.19 6.41 -0.35
N GLU A 128 -2.02 7.23 0.31
CA GLU A 128 -2.40 8.56 -0.21
C GLU A 128 -1.88 9.66 0.71
N PHE A 129 -1.24 10.66 0.10
CA PHE A 129 -0.59 11.75 0.81
C PHE A 129 -1.07 13.11 0.31
N VAL A 130 -1.08 14.08 1.22
CA VAL A 130 -1.27 15.50 0.91
C VAL A 130 -0.11 16.33 1.44
N PRO A 131 0.22 17.49 0.85
CA PRO A 131 -0.35 18.04 -0.38
C PRO A 131 0.14 17.29 -1.63
N PRO A 132 -0.39 17.57 -2.84
CA PRO A 132 0.32 17.24 -4.07
C PRO A 132 1.69 17.95 -4.09
N PRO A 133 2.70 17.44 -4.82
CA PRO A 133 4.00 18.08 -4.84
C PRO A 133 3.88 19.48 -5.46
N PRO A 134 4.55 20.50 -4.89
CA PRO A 134 4.55 21.84 -5.48
C PRO A 134 5.10 21.80 -6.91
N GLU A 135 4.60 22.65 -7.81
CA GLU A 135 5.13 22.76 -9.19
C GLU A 135 6.63 23.14 -9.21
N ALA A 136 7.09 23.84 -8.18
CA ALA A 136 8.49 24.22 -8.03
C ALA A 136 9.38 23.08 -7.50
N ALA A 137 8.80 21.97 -7.01
CA ALA A 137 9.56 20.77 -6.73
C ALA A 137 9.94 20.13 -8.05
N GLY A 138 11.23 20.01 -8.35
CA GLY A 138 11.75 19.23 -9.46
C GLY A 138 11.71 17.73 -9.16
N THR A 139 11.93 17.31 -7.91
CA THR A 139 11.99 15.89 -7.55
C THR A 139 11.24 15.52 -6.28
N LEU A 140 10.52 14.41 -6.33
CA LEU A 140 9.93 13.75 -5.18
C LEU A 140 10.72 12.47 -4.88
N ARG A 141 11.25 12.38 -3.66
CA ARG A 141 11.92 11.19 -3.15
C ARG A 141 10.96 10.37 -2.29
N LEU A 142 10.93 9.08 -2.57
CA LEU A 142 10.18 8.07 -1.81
C LEU A 142 11.18 7.22 -1.04
N GLN A 143 11.07 7.18 0.28
CA GLN A 143 11.79 6.24 1.13
C GLN A 143 10.83 5.20 1.66
N PHE A 144 11.11 3.92 1.38
CA PHE A 144 10.26 2.82 1.82
C PHE A 144 10.64 2.37 3.23
N THR A 145 9.64 1.98 4.00
CA THR A 145 9.80 1.49 5.37
C THR A 145 9.14 0.13 5.54
N LEU A 146 9.64 -0.64 6.50
CA LEU A 146 9.01 -1.85 7.00
C LEU A 146 8.90 -1.71 8.52
N ASP A 147 7.69 -1.81 9.06
CA ASP A 147 7.40 -1.61 10.49
C ASP A 147 7.97 -0.26 11.01
N GLY A 148 7.93 0.78 10.16
CA GLY A 148 8.45 2.12 10.46
C GLY A 148 9.97 2.29 10.28
N ALA A 149 10.73 1.21 10.10
CA ALA A 149 12.18 1.29 9.87
C ALA A 149 12.50 1.43 8.37
N PRO A 150 13.47 2.28 7.96
CA PRO A 150 13.88 2.39 6.56
C PRO A 150 14.41 1.07 6.00
N THR A 151 13.96 0.68 4.81
CA THR A 151 14.46 -0.54 4.14
C THR A 151 15.78 -0.32 3.40
N GLY A 152 16.26 0.93 3.34
CA GLY A 152 17.39 1.35 2.52
C GLY A 152 17.06 1.44 1.02
N LYS A 153 15.81 1.17 0.62
CA LYS A 153 15.33 1.31 -0.75
C LYS A 153 14.65 2.66 -0.93
N THR A 154 14.94 3.31 -2.05
CA THR A 154 14.36 4.60 -2.41
C THR A 154 14.00 4.64 -3.88
N CYS A 155 13.00 5.46 -4.22
CA CYS A 155 12.72 5.87 -5.59
C CYS A 155 12.78 7.40 -5.68
N GLU A 156 13.15 7.91 -6.84
CA GLU A 156 13.08 9.34 -7.16
C GLU A 156 12.20 9.53 -8.39
N VAL A 157 11.33 10.52 -8.33
CA VAL A 157 10.35 10.83 -9.36
C VAL A 157 10.47 12.30 -9.69
N TRP A 158 10.64 12.61 -10.97
CA TRP A 158 10.59 13.97 -11.46
C TRP A 158 9.14 14.46 -11.46
N VAL A 159 8.91 15.64 -10.90
CA VAL A 159 7.60 16.30 -10.85
C VAL A 159 7.55 17.35 -11.97
N GLN A 160 6.57 17.23 -12.88
CA GLN A 160 6.26 18.21 -13.95
C GLN A 160 4.78 18.51 -13.96
#